data_AF-A0A3N5FP83-F1
#
_entry.id   AF-A0A3N5FP83-F1
#
_cell.length_a   1.000
_cell.length_b   1.000
_cell.length_c   1.000
_cell.angle_alpha   90.00
_cell.angle_beta   90.00
_cell.angle_gamma   90.00
#
_symmetry.space_group_name_H-M   'P 1'
#
loop_
_entity.id
_entity.type
_entity.pdbx_description
1 polymer ?
#
loop_
_entity_poly.entity_id
_entity_poly.type
_entity_poly.pdbx_seq_one_letter_code
_entity_poly.pdbx_strand_id
1 'polypeptide(L)'
;MSICGKRKILRGMAAGIFILFVFCGISIIADMFGTGYVADAFPQSTGYLLISSASASSEQTERGIKTMKMEDAIPESLQPPGTTRPALPEFRPPETLPDIVLPPLLPLLEAEGSLSEKLRVYIRKIGFSDNTAFNDDELRKISAPYENRTLTSEDLEELRHKLTTQYVEKGYINSGAVIPDQKVVDGDITIRIIEGRLSEIEIMGNKWLRSSYIRRRIALAADSPFNVNQLQEKLL
;
A
#
# COMPACT_ATOMS: atom_id res chain seq x y z
N MET A 1 -16.88 8.05 41.42
CA MET A 1 -18.17 7.86 40.71
C MET A 1 -17.93 7.68 39.23
N SER A 2 -18.88 7.09 38.49
CA SER A 2 -18.75 6.78 37.06
C SER A 2 -19.56 7.76 36.19
N ILE A 3 -18.92 8.30 35.14
CA ILE A 3 -19.58 8.95 33.98
C ILE A 3 -18.76 8.50 32.76
N CYS A 4 -19.18 7.60 31.87
CA CYS A 4 -20.46 7.41 31.17
C CYS A 4 -20.67 8.41 30.00
N GLY A 5 -19.79 8.35 29.00
CA GLY A 5 -19.99 8.96 27.67
C GLY A 5 -20.48 7.92 26.66
N LYS A 6 -21.58 8.20 25.95
CA LYS A 6 -22.23 7.24 25.03
C LYS A 6 -21.52 7.17 23.67
N ARG A 7 -21.17 5.97 23.20
CA ARG A 7 -20.72 5.74 21.82
C ARG A 7 -21.91 5.80 20.85
N LYS A 8 -21.82 6.58 19.78
CA LYS A 8 -22.76 6.54 18.66
C LYS A 8 -22.39 5.36 17.75
N ILE A 9 -23.29 4.40 17.58
CA ILE A 9 -23.07 3.23 16.71
C ILE A 9 -23.51 3.62 15.29
N LEU A 10 -22.55 3.77 14.36
CA LEU A 10 -22.86 3.85 12.93
C LEU A 10 -22.74 2.45 12.33
N ARG A 11 -23.86 1.89 11.87
CA ARG A 11 -23.87 0.63 11.09
C ARG A 11 -23.55 0.98 9.64
N GLY A 12 -22.43 0.48 9.11
CA GLY A 12 -21.99 0.74 7.74
C GLY A 12 -21.16 -0.41 7.19
N MET A 13 -21.59 -0.95 6.05
CA MET A 13 -21.08 -2.16 5.40
C MET A 13 -19.60 -2.09 4.97
N ALA A 14 -18.80 -3.07 5.41
CA ALA A 14 -17.76 -3.71 4.59
C ALA A 14 -17.27 -5.01 5.27
N ALA A 15 -17.01 -6.06 4.50
CA ALA A 15 -16.40 -7.30 5.00
C ALA A 15 -14.92 -7.39 4.55
N GLY A 16 -14.05 -6.59 5.17
CA GLY A 16 -12.60 -6.63 4.97
C GLY A 16 -11.87 -6.74 6.31
N ILE A 17 -10.78 -7.50 6.34
CA ILE A 17 -9.86 -7.51 7.49
C ILE A 17 -8.86 -6.37 7.27
N PHE A 18 -9.23 -5.17 7.73
CA PHE A 18 -8.34 -4.01 7.75
C PHE A 18 -7.60 -3.97 9.09
N ILE A 19 -6.31 -4.31 9.08
CA ILE A 19 -5.42 -4.05 10.22
C ILE A 19 -5.11 -2.55 10.21
N LEU A 20 -5.59 -1.82 11.21
CA LEU A 20 -5.45 -0.37 11.28
C LEU A 20 -4.06 0.02 11.80
N PHE A 21 -3.10 0.18 10.90
CA PHE A 21 -1.78 0.72 11.23
C PHE A 21 -1.89 2.21 11.59
N VAL A 22 -1.85 2.53 12.88
CA VAL A 22 -1.75 3.92 13.37
C VAL A 22 -0.31 4.41 13.26
N PHE A 23 0.10 4.77 12.04
CA PHE A 23 1.39 5.43 11.81
C PHE A 23 1.34 6.89 12.25
N CYS A 24 2.11 7.22 13.29
CA CYS A 24 2.42 8.60 13.63
C CYS A 24 3.50 9.13 12.67
N GLY A 25 3.05 9.65 11.53
CA GLY A 25 3.76 10.64 10.70
C GLY A 25 5.23 10.40 10.35
N ILE A 26 5.49 9.60 9.32
CA ILE A 26 6.59 9.80 8.36
C ILE A 26 6.04 9.44 6.97
N SER A 27 6.13 10.35 6.01
CA SER A 27 5.81 10.09 4.61
C SER A 27 7.06 9.67 3.87
N ILE A 28 7.07 8.48 3.28
CA ILE A 28 8.08 8.06 2.29
C ILE A 28 7.36 7.91 0.95
N ILE A 29 7.79 8.70 -0.03
CA ILE A 29 7.32 8.61 -1.42
C ILE A 29 8.14 7.52 -2.09
N ALA A 30 7.46 6.59 -2.77
CA ALA A 30 8.08 5.50 -3.51
C ALA A 30 7.61 5.52 -4.97
N ASP A 31 8.33 6.26 -5.81
CA ASP A 31 8.25 6.15 -7.27
C ASP A 31 9.23 5.08 -7.75
N MET A 32 8.75 4.07 -8.48
CA MET A 32 9.52 3.45 -9.58
C MET A 32 8.60 2.80 -10.61
N PHE A 33 8.75 3.26 -11.86
CA PHE A 33 8.69 2.49 -13.11
C PHE A 33 7.65 1.37 -13.27
N GLY A 34 6.69 1.61 -14.15
CA GLY A 34 5.85 0.55 -14.71
C GLY A 34 6.45 -0.08 -15.97
N THR A 35 6.06 -1.33 -16.22
CA THR A 35 5.98 -1.94 -17.56
C THR A 35 4.62 -2.61 -17.68
N GLY A 36 3.92 -2.41 -18.81
CA GLY A 36 2.52 -2.76 -18.94
C GLY A 36 2.26 -4.20 -19.38
N TYR A 37 1.08 -4.72 -19.06
CA TYR A 37 0.46 -5.80 -19.82
C TYR A 37 -1.07 -5.63 -19.90
N VAL A 38 -1.67 -6.28 -20.88
CA VAL A 38 -3.09 -6.12 -21.26
C VAL A 38 -4.05 -6.78 -20.27
N ALA A 39 -5.24 -6.19 -20.14
CA ALA A 39 -6.37 -6.75 -19.39
C ALA A 39 -7.54 -7.01 -20.36
N ASP A 40 -7.54 -8.21 -20.94
CA ASP A 40 -8.66 -8.71 -21.75
C ASP A 40 -9.80 -9.26 -20.88
N ALA A 41 -10.97 -9.48 -21.49
CA ALA A 41 -12.24 -9.62 -20.77
C ALA A 41 -12.62 -11.06 -20.32
N PHE A 42 -13.88 -11.21 -19.89
CA PHE A 42 -14.60 -12.45 -19.49
C PHE A 42 -14.30 -13.03 -18.08
N PRO A 43 -15.24 -13.80 -17.48
CA PRO A 43 -16.70 -13.59 -17.47
C PRO A 43 -17.35 -13.88 -16.09
N GLN A 44 -18.65 -13.59 -15.95
CA GLN A 44 -19.58 -14.50 -15.25
C GLN A 44 -20.96 -14.52 -15.92
N SER A 45 -21.55 -15.71 -16.03
CA SER A 45 -22.83 -15.96 -16.72
C SER A 45 -23.77 -16.84 -15.89
N THR A 46 -24.90 -16.28 -15.48
CA THR A 46 -26.08 -17.00 -14.97
C THR A 46 -27.30 -16.09 -15.07
N GLY A 47 -28.44 -16.44 -15.67
CA GLY A 47 -28.80 -17.64 -16.44
C GLY A 47 -30.13 -18.25 -15.98
N TYR A 48 -31.19 -18.14 -16.78
CA TYR A 48 -32.43 -18.94 -16.63
C TYR A 48 -33.21 -19.07 -17.95
N LEU A 49 -34.07 -20.10 -18.05
CA LEU A 49 -34.75 -20.61 -19.27
C LEU A 49 -36.15 -21.20 -18.92
N LEU A 50 -37.14 -21.37 -19.80
CA LEU A 50 -37.33 -20.88 -21.19
C LEU A 50 -38.35 -19.70 -21.20
N ILE A 51 -39.61 -19.70 -21.69
CA ILE A 51 -40.52 -20.65 -22.36
C ILE A 51 -41.18 -19.95 -23.59
N SER A 52 -41.62 -20.76 -24.56
CA SER A 52 -42.22 -20.44 -25.86
C SER A 52 -43.63 -19.81 -25.83
N SER A 53 -43.92 -18.99 -26.86
CA SER A 53 -45.12 -19.20 -27.68
C SER A 53 -44.88 -18.84 -29.15
N ALA A 54 -45.30 -19.71 -30.08
CA ALA A 54 -45.47 -19.40 -31.51
C ALA A 54 -46.77 -18.55 -31.73
N SER A 55 -47.22 -18.15 -32.91
CA SER A 55 -46.87 -18.61 -34.27
C SER A 55 -47.27 -17.60 -35.36
N ALA A 56 -46.44 -17.51 -36.40
CA ALA A 56 -46.74 -17.49 -37.85
C ALA A 56 -47.92 -16.71 -38.49
N SER A 57 -47.81 -16.64 -39.82
CA SER A 57 -48.81 -16.29 -40.84
C SER A 57 -49.02 -14.81 -41.19
N SER A 58 -48.56 -14.51 -42.41
CA SER A 58 -49.23 -13.69 -43.44
C SER A 58 -50.78 -13.77 -43.39
N GLU A 59 -51.54 -12.80 -43.89
CA GLU A 59 -51.55 -12.38 -45.31
C GLU A 59 -51.89 -10.89 -45.57
N GLN A 60 -51.85 -10.53 -46.86
CA GLN A 60 -52.14 -9.20 -47.40
C GLN A 60 -53.65 -8.88 -47.38
N THR A 61 -54.00 -7.60 -47.34
CA THR A 61 -54.95 -6.98 -48.30
C THR A 61 -54.86 -5.45 -48.20
N GLU A 62 -54.85 -4.78 -49.35
CA GLU A 62 -54.85 -3.32 -49.45
C GLU A 62 -56.25 -2.72 -49.14
N ARG A 63 -56.27 -1.57 -48.47
CA ARG A 63 -57.14 -0.43 -48.83
C ARG A 63 -56.65 0.83 -48.12
N GLY A 64 -56.30 1.86 -48.90
CA GLY A 64 -55.67 3.06 -48.37
C GLY A 64 -56.63 3.93 -47.56
N ILE A 65 -56.21 4.35 -46.36
CA ILE A 65 -56.78 5.49 -45.65
C ILE A 65 -55.72 6.58 -45.57
N LYS A 66 -55.93 7.60 -46.40
CA LYS A 66 -55.50 9.00 -46.33
C LYS A 66 -54.52 9.36 -45.20
N THR A 67 -53.32 9.79 -45.57
CA THR A 67 -52.30 10.34 -44.66
C THR A 67 -52.87 11.43 -43.76
N MET A 68 -52.89 11.19 -42.46
CA MET A 68 -52.93 12.21 -41.43
C MET A 68 -51.70 12.05 -40.55
N LYS A 69 -50.95 13.14 -40.36
CA LYS A 69 -49.94 13.24 -39.32
C LYS A 69 -50.66 13.32 -37.98
N MET A 70 -50.30 12.43 -37.06
CA MET A 70 -50.74 12.48 -35.68
C MET A 70 -49.60 11.92 -34.83
N GLU A 71 -48.52 12.70 -34.73
CA GLU A 71 -47.44 12.52 -33.75
C GLU A 71 -47.98 12.76 -32.32
N ASP A 72 -48.88 11.88 -31.85
CA ASP A 72 -49.33 11.81 -30.45
C ASP A 72 -48.21 11.22 -29.59
N ALA A 73 -47.28 12.09 -29.17
CA ALA A 73 -46.28 11.75 -28.19
C ALA A 73 -46.95 11.37 -26.86
N ILE A 74 -46.51 10.25 -26.27
CA ILE A 74 -46.94 9.85 -24.91
C ILE A 74 -46.56 10.97 -23.94
N PRO A 75 -47.49 11.48 -23.11
CA PRO A 75 -47.20 12.61 -22.23
C PRO A 75 -46.07 12.29 -21.25
N GLU A 76 -45.16 13.25 -21.10
CA GLU A 76 -43.92 13.20 -20.30
C GLU A 76 -44.11 12.58 -18.90
N SER A 77 -45.28 12.82 -18.28
CA SER A 77 -45.65 12.40 -16.93
C SER A 77 -45.77 10.89 -16.69
N LEU A 78 -45.66 10.06 -17.74
CA LEU A 78 -45.67 8.59 -17.62
C LEU A 78 -44.29 7.94 -17.78
N GLN A 79 -43.22 8.72 -17.99
CA GLN A 79 -41.87 8.17 -18.11
C GLN A 79 -41.25 7.85 -16.74
N PRO A 80 -40.60 6.69 -16.56
CA PRO A 80 -39.82 6.40 -15.36
C PRO A 80 -38.69 7.42 -15.13
N PRO A 81 -38.40 7.81 -13.88
CA PRO A 81 -37.31 8.74 -13.58
C PRO A 81 -35.96 8.12 -13.96
N GLY A 82 -35.37 8.64 -15.05
CA GLY A 82 -34.10 8.15 -15.61
C GLY A 82 -34.14 7.79 -17.10
N THR A 83 -35.30 7.77 -17.76
CA THR A 83 -35.41 7.45 -19.21
C THR A 83 -34.59 8.39 -20.10
N THR A 84 -34.55 9.69 -19.77
CA THR A 84 -33.81 10.69 -20.55
C THR A 84 -32.53 11.08 -19.82
N ARG A 85 -31.37 10.73 -20.40
CA ARG A 85 -30.07 11.26 -19.95
C ARG A 85 -30.01 12.77 -20.27
N PRO A 86 -29.72 13.66 -19.29
CA PRO A 86 -29.52 15.07 -19.57
C PRO A 86 -28.42 15.27 -20.62
N ALA A 87 -28.62 16.24 -21.53
CA ALA A 87 -27.57 16.64 -22.46
C ALA A 87 -26.33 17.06 -21.67
N LEU A 88 -25.15 16.59 -22.10
CA LEU A 88 -23.89 17.09 -21.56
C LEU A 88 -23.78 18.58 -21.92
N PRO A 89 -23.40 19.45 -20.97
CA PRO A 89 -23.13 20.85 -21.31
C PRO A 89 -22.01 20.92 -22.34
N GLU A 90 -22.10 21.86 -23.29
CA GLU A 90 -21.07 22.05 -24.29
C GLU A 90 -19.71 22.32 -23.64
N PHE A 91 -18.68 21.61 -24.07
CA PHE A 91 -17.31 21.86 -23.62
C PHE A 91 -16.86 23.20 -24.19
N ARG A 92 -16.97 24.26 -23.38
CA ARG A 92 -16.25 25.51 -23.61
C ARG A 92 -14.79 25.29 -23.19
N PRO A 93 -13.80 25.38 -24.11
CA PRO A 93 -12.40 25.43 -23.71
C PRO A 93 -12.20 26.58 -22.72
N PRO A 94 -11.36 26.43 -21.68
CA PRO A 94 -11.00 27.57 -20.86
C PRO A 94 -10.39 28.67 -21.74
N GLU A 95 -10.72 29.93 -21.46
CA GLU A 95 -10.02 31.06 -22.04
C GLU A 95 -8.52 30.91 -21.75
N THR A 96 -7.67 31.25 -22.73
CA THR A 96 -6.24 30.92 -22.71
C THR A 96 -5.61 31.39 -21.41
N LEU A 97 -5.13 30.42 -20.61
CA LEU A 97 -4.32 30.70 -19.43
C LEU A 97 -3.16 31.62 -19.86
N PRO A 98 -2.81 32.65 -19.07
CA PRO A 98 -1.63 33.46 -19.38
C PRO A 98 -0.42 32.53 -19.42
N ASP A 99 0.44 32.70 -20.43
CA ASP A 99 1.60 31.84 -20.66
C ASP A 99 2.45 31.73 -19.38
N ILE A 100 2.41 30.55 -18.76
CA ILE A 100 3.28 30.23 -17.63
C ILE A 100 4.67 29.96 -18.19
N VAL A 101 5.38 31.05 -18.48
CA VAL A 101 6.79 31.01 -18.86
C VAL A 101 7.55 30.42 -17.67
N LEU A 102 7.89 29.13 -17.79
CA LEU A 102 8.81 28.46 -16.88
C LEU A 102 10.07 29.34 -16.79
N PRO A 103 10.56 29.67 -15.58
CA PRO A 103 11.85 30.35 -15.47
C PRO A 103 12.90 29.50 -16.18
N PRO A 104 13.88 30.12 -16.88
CA PRO A 104 14.92 29.36 -17.54
C PRO A 104 15.57 28.44 -16.52
N LEU A 105 15.78 27.16 -16.87
CA LEU A 105 16.58 26.29 -16.02
C LEU A 105 17.92 27.00 -15.78
N LEU A 106 18.20 27.31 -14.52
CA LEU A 106 19.55 27.67 -14.12
C LEU A 106 20.46 26.54 -14.62
N PRO A 107 21.67 26.86 -15.13
CA PRO A 107 22.66 25.83 -15.40
C PRO A 107 22.74 24.92 -14.18
N LEU A 108 22.61 23.61 -14.40
CA LEU A 108 22.87 22.64 -13.34
C LEU A 108 24.33 22.84 -12.96
N LEU A 109 24.58 23.57 -11.87
CA LEU A 109 25.86 23.66 -11.20
C LEU A 109 26.32 22.21 -11.03
N GLU A 110 27.34 21.83 -11.80
CA GLU A 110 27.69 20.43 -12.07
C GLU A 110 27.91 19.73 -10.73
N ALA A 111 26.93 18.90 -10.33
CA ALA A 111 26.55 18.73 -8.93
C ALA A 111 27.78 18.52 -8.04
N GLU A 112 28.16 19.58 -7.33
CA GLU A 112 29.47 19.83 -6.71
C GLU A 112 29.80 18.76 -5.66
N GLY A 113 30.16 17.56 -6.11
CA GLY A 113 30.01 16.32 -5.36
C GLY A 113 28.55 16.04 -4.94
N SER A 114 28.15 14.76 -4.96
CA SER A 114 27.07 14.33 -4.08
C SER A 114 27.48 14.63 -2.63
N LEU A 115 26.53 15.03 -1.77
CA LEU A 115 26.83 15.26 -0.35
C LEU A 115 27.41 13.99 0.31
N SER A 116 27.03 12.80 -0.18
CA SER A 116 27.59 11.50 0.20
C SER A 116 29.08 11.37 -0.11
N GLU A 117 29.58 11.94 -1.21
CA GLU A 117 30.97 11.87 -1.64
C GLU A 117 31.89 12.81 -0.84
N LYS A 118 31.31 13.90 -0.33
CA LYS A 118 32.00 14.90 0.51
C LYS A 118 32.18 14.44 1.95
N LEU A 119 31.19 13.76 2.53
CA LEU A 119 31.27 13.22 3.88
C LEU A 119 32.04 11.89 3.89
N ARG A 120 33.32 11.94 4.31
CA ARG A 120 34.20 10.77 4.41
C ARG A 120 34.68 10.59 5.85
N VAL A 121 34.50 9.38 6.40
CA VAL A 121 34.79 9.06 7.80
C VAL A 121 35.68 7.81 7.84
N TYR A 122 36.82 7.88 8.54
CA TYR A 122 37.64 6.70 8.78
C TYR A 122 37.05 5.86 9.92
N ILE A 123 36.77 4.58 9.64
CA ILE A 123 36.22 3.65 10.62
C ILE A 123 37.23 2.54 10.90
N ARG A 124 37.55 2.37 12.19
CA ARG A 124 38.46 1.39 12.76
C ARG A 124 37.69 0.10 13.08
N LYS A 125 36.60 0.22 13.83
CA LYS A 125 35.80 -0.90 14.34
C LYS A 125 34.31 -0.57 14.36
N ILE A 126 33.48 -1.59 14.13
CA ILE A 126 32.02 -1.51 14.19
C ILE A 126 31.52 -2.31 15.41
N GLY A 127 30.82 -1.63 16.31
CA GLY A 127 30.13 -2.22 17.46
C GLY A 127 28.64 -2.39 17.21
N PHE A 128 28.02 -3.35 17.89
CA PHE A 128 26.59 -3.59 17.85
C PHE A 128 25.95 -3.32 19.22
N SER A 129 24.64 -3.11 19.24
CA SER A 129 23.85 -2.85 20.44
C SER A 129 22.39 -3.26 20.22
N ASP A 130 21.74 -3.70 21.30
CA ASP A 130 20.35 -4.18 21.34
C ASP A 130 20.03 -5.38 20.42
N ASN A 131 21.05 -6.12 19.95
CA ASN A 131 20.90 -7.41 19.27
C ASN A 131 20.67 -8.56 20.26
N THR A 132 19.54 -9.27 20.09
CA THR A 132 19.24 -10.51 20.83
C THR A 132 18.88 -11.69 19.90
N ALA A 133 18.46 -11.41 18.67
CA ALA A 133 18.23 -12.42 17.62
C ALA A 133 19.52 -13.05 17.07
N PHE A 134 20.63 -12.30 17.07
CA PHE A 134 21.91 -12.69 16.45
C PHE A 134 23.10 -12.32 17.34
N ASN A 135 24.12 -13.17 17.34
CA ASN A 135 25.39 -12.89 18.02
C ASN A 135 26.23 -11.88 17.20
N ASP A 136 27.04 -11.08 17.90
CA ASP A 136 28.00 -10.14 17.35
C ASP A 136 28.88 -10.75 16.24
N ASP A 137 29.30 -12.00 16.40
CA ASP A 137 30.15 -12.70 15.42
C ASP A 137 29.44 -13.05 14.12
N GLU A 138 28.10 -12.99 14.09
CA GLU A 138 27.33 -13.14 12.85
C GLU A 138 27.19 -11.80 12.14
N LEU A 139 26.90 -10.74 12.88
CA LEU A 139 26.82 -9.37 12.35
C LEU A 139 28.20 -8.89 11.86
N ARG A 140 29.29 -9.30 12.55
CA ARG A 140 30.69 -9.02 12.17
C ARG A 140 31.07 -9.58 10.80
N LYS A 141 30.46 -10.69 10.36
CA LYS A 141 30.69 -11.25 9.00
C LYS A 141 30.18 -10.30 7.91
N ILE A 142 29.17 -9.49 8.21
CA ILE A 142 28.58 -8.50 7.32
C ILE A 142 29.35 -7.17 7.41
N SER A 143 29.81 -6.77 8.61
CA SER A 143 30.50 -5.50 8.82
C SER A 143 32.01 -5.52 8.56
N ALA A 144 32.68 -6.68 8.64
CA ALA A 144 34.14 -6.77 8.45
C ALA A 144 34.69 -6.13 7.15
N PRO A 145 34.00 -6.19 5.98
CA PRO A 145 34.45 -5.48 4.78
C PRO A 145 34.49 -3.95 4.92
N TYR A 146 33.82 -3.38 5.92
CA TYR A 146 33.69 -1.94 6.19
C TYR A 146 34.59 -1.46 7.35
N GLU A 147 35.26 -2.37 8.06
CA GLU A 147 36.22 -2.02 9.12
C GLU A 147 37.60 -1.62 8.54
N ASN A 148 38.36 -0.83 9.32
CA ASN A 148 39.70 -0.33 9.00
C ASN A 148 39.84 0.50 7.70
N ARG A 149 38.74 1.01 7.14
CA ARG A 149 38.71 1.79 5.89
C ARG A 149 37.97 3.12 6.04
N THR A 150 38.16 4.02 5.06
CA THR A 150 37.36 5.24 4.94
C THR A 150 36.02 4.94 4.26
N LEU A 151 34.92 5.24 4.94
CA LEU A 151 33.56 5.12 4.42
C LEU A 151 33.01 6.48 3.98
N THR A 152 32.14 6.47 2.99
CA THR A 152 31.22 7.56 2.65
C THR A 152 29.92 7.44 3.45
N SER A 153 29.01 8.41 3.32
CA SER A 153 27.64 8.26 3.85
C SER A 153 26.85 7.15 3.15
N GLU A 154 27.21 6.78 1.92
CA GLU A 154 26.54 5.74 1.14
C GLU A 154 26.96 4.33 1.57
N ASP A 155 28.27 4.13 1.84
CA ASP A 155 28.78 2.89 2.45
C ASP A 155 28.08 2.55 3.78
N LEU A 156 27.81 3.57 4.61
CA LEU A 156 27.16 3.42 5.90
C LEU A 156 25.69 3.01 5.76
N GLU A 157 24.97 3.61 4.83
CA GLU A 157 23.59 3.20 4.51
C GLU A 157 23.54 1.83 3.84
N GLU A 158 24.51 1.47 2.99
CA GLU A 158 24.62 0.13 2.41
C GLU A 158 24.85 -0.95 3.49
N LEU A 159 25.73 -0.68 4.46
CA LEU A 159 25.95 -1.54 5.63
C LEU A 159 24.69 -1.66 6.48
N ARG A 160 24.03 -0.54 6.81
CA ARG A 160 22.77 -0.51 7.56
C ARG A 160 21.67 -1.29 6.84
N HIS A 161 21.60 -1.18 5.51
CA HIS A 161 20.70 -1.95 4.68
C HIS A 161 21.02 -3.45 4.73
N LYS A 162 22.27 -3.87 4.49
CA LYS A 162 22.68 -5.29 4.54
C LYS A 162 22.41 -5.95 5.90
N LEU A 163 22.67 -5.24 6.99
CA LEU A 163 22.32 -5.70 8.34
C LEU A 163 20.81 -5.85 8.51
N THR A 164 20.00 -4.94 7.97
CA THR A 164 18.54 -5.04 7.99
C THR A 164 18.03 -6.20 7.12
N THR A 165 18.59 -6.40 5.92
CA THR A 165 18.26 -7.53 5.03
C THR A 165 18.47 -8.88 5.72
N GLN A 166 19.58 -9.06 6.44
CA GLN A 166 19.85 -10.27 7.23
C GLN A 166 18.76 -10.58 8.27
N TYR A 167 18.18 -9.57 8.92
CA TYR A 167 17.06 -9.77 9.86
C TYR A 167 15.77 -10.16 9.12
N VAL A 168 15.46 -9.47 8.02
CA VAL A 168 14.27 -9.73 7.20
C VAL A 168 14.31 -11.13 6.58
N GLU A 169 15.44 -11.57 6.03
CA GLU A 169 15.62 -12.91 5.45
C GLU A 169 15.46 -14.05 6.46
N LYS A 170 15.69 -13.79 7.76
CA LYS A 170 15.43 -14.76 8.84
C LYS A 170 14.02 -14.65 9.44
N GLY A 171 13.19 -13.72 8.95
CA GLY A 171 11.80 -13.55 9.35
C GLY A 171 11.52 -12.48 10.41
N TYR A 172 12.53 -11.71 10.83
CA TYR A 172 12.39 -10.61 11.80
C TYR A 172 11.95 -9.31 11.10
N ILE A 173 10.84 -9.36 10.35
CA ILE A 173 10.40 -8.32 9.41
C ILE A 173 10.08 -6.95 10.04
N ASN A 174 9.86 -6.89 11.36
CA ASN A 174 9.63 -5.66 12.12
C ASN A 174 10.89 -5.15 12.84
N SER A 175 12.06 -5.69 12.51
CA SER A 175 13.35 -5.37 13.12
C SER A 175 14.33 -4.84 12.07
N GLY A 176 15.28 -3.99 12.48
CA GLY A 176 16.25 -3.43 11.55
C GLY A 176 17.38 -2.63 12.20
N ALA A 177 18.41 -2.33 11.42
CA ALA A 177 19.57 -1.57 11.87
C ALA A 177 19.35 -0.05 11.72
N VAL A 178 19.77 0.70 12.73
CA VAL A 178 19.79 2.16 12.78
C VAL A 178 21.16 2.63 13.22
N ILE A 179 21.72 3.61 12.49
CA ILE A 179 22.90 4.34 12.93
C ILE A 179 22.40 5.57 13.70
N PRO A 180 22.67 5.70 15.01
CA PRO A 180 22.29 6.90 15.76
C PRO A 180 23.13 8.11 15.35
N ASP A 181 22.63 9.32 15.60
CA ASP A 181 23.49 10.51 15.56
C ASP A 181 24.53 10.41 16.68
N GLN A 182 25.78 10.16 16.30
CA GLN A 182 26.90 10.00 17.21
C GLN A 182 28.20 10.56 16.62
N LYS A 183 29.05 11.10 17.50
CA LYS A 183 30.41 11.50 17.14
C LYS A 183 31.27 10.26 17.01
N VAL A 184 31.86 10.04 15.83
CA VAL A 184 32.86 8.98 15.63
C VAL A 184 34.16 9.42 16.30
N VAL A 185 34.38 8.93 17.53
CA VAL A 185 35.62 9.11 18.29
C VAL A 185 36.54 7.93 17.96
N ASP A 186 37.83 8.21 17.74
CA ASP A 186 38.86 7.21 17.42
C ASP A 186 38.63 6.36 16.14
N GLY A 187 37.52 6.57 15.42
CA GLY A 187 37.09 5.72 14.30
C GLY A 187 36.14 4.59 14.72
N ASP A 188 35.68 4.54 15.96
CA ASP A 188 34.74 3.51 16.41
C ASP A 188 33.28 4.00 16.22
N ILE A 189 32.45 3.15 15.62
CA ILE A 189 31.02 3.43 15.35
C ILE A 189 30.13 2.34 15.97
N THR A 190 29.01 2.75 16.57
CA THR A 190 28.01 1.81 17.11
C THR A 190 26.80 1.77 16.20
N ILE A 191 26.39 0.59 15.78
CA ILE A 191 25.11 0.35 15.09
C ILE A 191 24.14 -0.20 16.13
N ARG A 192 22.92 0.36 16.15
CA ARG A 192 21.84 -0.12 17.02
C ARG A 192 20.88 -0.96 16.23
N ILE A 193 20.62 -2.18 16.69
CA ILE A 193 19.52 -2.99 16.19
C ILE A 193 18.26 -2.57 16.95
N ILE A 194 17.21 -2.21 16.24
CA ILE A 194 15.88 -2.03 16.82
C ILE A 194 15.11 -3.31 16.55
N GLU A 195 15.00 -4.15 17.57
CA GLU A 195 14.26 -5.40 17.51
C GLU A 195 12.78 -5.20 17.86
N GLY A 196 11.89 -5.56 16.94
CA GLY A 196 10.45 -5.38 17.08
C GLY A 196 9.80 -6.48 17.92
N ARG A 197 8.81 -6.10 18.74
CA ARG A 197 7.98 -7.03 19.54
C ARG A 197 6.50 -6.75 19.34
N LEU A 198 5.66 -7.77 19.52
CA LEU A 198 4.21 -7.66 19.37
C LEU A 198 3.60 -7.03 20.64
N SER A 199 3.02 -5.83 20.51
CA SER A 199 2.46 -5.05 21.63
C SER A 199 0.96 -5.28 21.84
N GLU A 200 0.18 -5.20 20.76
CA GLU A 200 -1.26 -5.43 20.76
C GLU A 200 -1.66 -6.35 19.59
N ILE A 201 -2.77 -7.05 19.76
CA ILE A 201 -3.37 -7.92 18.75
C ILE A 201 -4.83 -7.49 18.61
N GLU A 202 -5.21 -6.90 17.48
CA GLU A 202 -6.60 -6.72 17.08
C GLU A 202 -7.02 -7.84 16.11
N ILE A 203 -8.28 -8.28 16.18
CA ILE A 203 -8.79 -9.40 15.36
C ILE A 203 -10.17 -9.00 14.83
N MET A 204 -10.27 -8.90 13.51
CA MET A 204 -11.46 -8.46 12.79
C MET A 204 -11.91 -9.51 11.77
N GLY A 205 -13.17 -9.42 11.31
CA GLY A 205 -13.69 -10.23 10.19
C GLY A 205 -13.83 -11.75 10.43
N ASN A 206 -13.48 -12.27 11.60
CA ASN A 206 -13.51 -13.71 11.88
C ASN A 206 -14.95 -14.27 11.94
N LYS A 207 -15.35 -15.05 10.91
CA LYS A 207 -16.69 -15.69 10.84
C LYS A 207 -16.74 -17.06 11.52
N TRP A 208 -15.73 -17.91 11.31
CA TRP A 208 -15.74 -19.32 11.71
C TRP A 208 -14.95 -19.60 12.99
N LEU A 209 -13.72 -19.09 13.07
CA LEU A 209 -12.87 -19.20 14.24
C LEU A 209 -13.23 -18.12 15.27
N ARG A 210 -13.20 -18.46 16.57
CA ARG A 210 -13.36 -17.47 17.65
C ARG A 210 -12.09 -16.64 17.81
N SER A 211 -12.22 -15.33 17.99
CA SER A 211 -11.10 -14.40 18.18
C SER A 211 -10.21 -14.78 19.38
N SER A 212 -10.78 -15.41 20.41
CA SER A 212 -10.05 -15.92 21.58
C SER A 212 -9.21 -17.18 21.31
N TYR A 213 -9.52 -17.95 20.27
CA TYR A 213 -8.66 -19.03 19.78
C TYR A 213 -7.49 -18.45 18.98
N ILE A 214 -7.79 -17.57 18.02
CA ILE A 214 -6.78 -16.89 17.19
C ILE A 214 -5.77 -16.13 18.07
N ARG A 215 -6.23 -15.29 19.01
CA ARG A 215 -5.37 -14.57 19.95
C ARG A 215 -4.46 -15.50 20.74
N ARG A 216 -4.95 -16.68 21.15
CA ARG A 216 -4.16 -17.68 21.89
C ARG A 216 -3.09 -18.31 21.01
N ARG A 217 -3.40 -18.68 19.76
CA ARG A 217 -2.40 -19.23 18.82
C ARG A 217 -1.31 -18.19 18.50
N ILE A 218 -1.69 -16.94 18.25
CA ILE A 218 -0.73 -15.83 18.02
C ILE A 218 0.14 -15.60 19.27
N ALA A 219 -0.44 -15.59 20.47
CA ALA A 219 0.30 -15.38 21.72
C ALA A 219 1.30 -16.50 22.05
N LEU A 220 1.18 -17.70 21.45
CA LEU A 220 2.17 -18.78 21.55
C LEU A 220 3.36 -18.61 20.57
N ALA A 221 3.37 -17.54 19.78
CA ALA A 221 4.46 -17.12 18.90
C ALA A 221 4.73 -15.61 19.00
N ALA A 222 4.28 -14.97 20.09
CA ALA A 222 4.52 -13.57 20.38
C ALA A 222 5.86 -13.38 21.12
N ASP A 223 6.83 -14.24 20.82
CA ASP A 223 8.17 -14.19 21.39
C ASP A 223 8.88 -12.89 21.00
N SER A 224 9.86 -12.50 21.81
CA SER A 224 10.70 -11.33 21.56
C SER A 224 12.13 -11.82 21.31
N PRO A 225 12.76 -11.48 20.17
CA PRO A 225 12.26 -10.61 19.09
C PRO A 225 11.29 -11.34 18.14
N PHE A 226 10.32 -10.59 17.59
CA PHE A 226 9.19 -11.17 16.85
C PHE A 226 9.59 -11.75 15.49
N ASN A 227 9.23 -13.01 15.23
CA ASN A 227 9.57 -13.72 14.00
C ASN A 227 8.33 -14.25 13.26
N VAL A 228 8.19 -13.91 11.97
CA VAL A 228 7.04 -14.31 11.15
C VAL A 228 6.98 -15.82 10.86
N ASN A 229 8.13 -16.50 10.79
CA ASN A 229 8.18 -17.93 10.51
C ASN A 229 7.68 -18.74 11.71
N GLN A 230 8.07 -18.32 12.93
CA GLN A 230 7.54 -18.88 14.18
C GLN A 230 6.03 -18.64 14.30
N LEU A 231 5.55 -17.43 13.97
CA LEU A 231 4.12 -17.12 13.93
C LEU A 231 3.35 -18.04 12.97
N GLN A 232 3.88 -18.27 11.77
CA GLN A 232 3.26 -19.18 10.80
C GLN A 232 3.22 -20.62 11.35
N GLU A 233 4.33 -21.13 11.90
CA GLU A 233 4.41 -22.47 12.48
C GLU A 233 3.38 -22.68 13.60
N LYS A 234 3.22 -21.72 14.52
CA LYS A 234 2.25 -21.84 15.62
C LYS A 234 0.81 -21.52 15.22
N LEU A 235 0.51 -21.21 13.96
CA LEU A 235 -0.85 -21.02 13.45
C LEU A 235 -1.44 -22.25 12.74
N LEU A 236 -0.61 -23.22 12.35
CA LEU A 236 -1.01 -24.48 11.69
C LEU A 236 -1.63 -25.51 12.66
#